data_AF-A0A523AL75-F1
#
_entry.id   AF-A0A523AL75-F1
#
_cell.length_a   1.000
_cell.length_b   1.000
_cell.length_c   1.000
_cell.angle_alpha   90.00
_cell.angle_beta   90.00
_cell.angle_gamma   90.00
#
_symmetry.space_group_name_H-M   'P 1'
#
loop_
_entity.id
_entity.type
_entity.pdbx_description
1 polymer ?
#
loop_
_entity_poly.entity_id
_entity_poly.type
_entity_poly.pdbx_seq_one_letter_code
_entity_poly.pdbx_strand_id
1 'polypeptide(L)' 'MRTVSVKRAARQLLELYPDRFTTDFSQNRKILDELLEVESKPLKNKIAGYLTSLLRQKVD' A
#
# COMPACT_ATOMS: atom_id res chain seq x y z
N MET A 1 -0.60 -2.57 -16.21
CA MET A 1 -1.27 -3.66 -15.49
C MET A 1 -0.56 -3.91 -14.15
N ARG A 2 -1.27 -3.84 -13.01
CA ARG A 2 -0.68 -4.19 -11.69
C ARG A 2 -0.70 -5.71 -11.51
N THR A 3 0.41 -6.30 -11.08
CA THR A 3 0.51 -7.75 -10.87
C THR A 3 -0.40 -8.20 -9.72
N VAL A 4 -0.89 -9.45 -9.79
CA VAL A 4 -1.79 -10.02 -8.78
C VAL A 4 -1.16 -9.99 -7.38
N SER A 5 0.15 -10.21 -7.30
CA SER A 5 0.95 -10.15 -6.08
C SER A 5 0.90 -8.78 -5.39
N VAL A 6 1.04 -7.67 -6.14
CA VAL A 6 0.90 -6.31 -5.59
C VAL A 6 -0.49 -6.10 -5.00
N LYS A 7 -1.53 -6.59 -5.71
CA LYS A 7 -2.91 -6.42 -5.24
C LYS A 7 -3.19 -7.21 -3.97
N ARG A 8 -2.69 -8.45 -3.89
CA ARG A 8 -2.83 -9.30 -2.70
C ARG A 8 -2.10 -8.70 -1.50
N ALA A 9 -0.84 -8.30 -1.67
CA ALA A 9 -0.04 -7.70 -0.60
C ALA A 9 -0.69 -6.43 -0.02
N ALA A 10 -1.18 -5.52 -0.87
CA ALA A 10 -1.85 -4.30 -0.40
C ALA A 10 -3.13 -4.60 0.40
N ARG A 11 -3.93 -5.60 0.00
CA ARG A 11 -5.14 -5.97 0.76
C ARG A 11 -4.79 -6.59 2.10
N GLN A 12 -3.81 -7.49 2.13
CA GLN A 12 -3.32 -8.08 3.38
C GLN A 12 -2.78 -7.02 4.34
N LEU A 13 -2.04 -6.02 3.84
CA LEU A 13 -1.56 -4.92 4.66
C LEU A 13 -2.70 -4.07 5.24
N LEU A 14 -3.76 -3.82 4.47
CA LEU A 14 -4.95 -3.12 4.98
C LEU A 14 -5.75 -3.95 5.99
N GLU A 15 -5.77 -5.27 5.85
CA GLU A 15 -6.43 -6.17 6.81
C GLU A 15 -5.64 -6.25 8.13
N LEU A 16 -4.32 -6.29 8.06
CA LEU A 16 -3.44 -6.36 9.23
C LEU A 16 -3.30 -5.02 9.95
N TYR A 17 -3.31 -3.91 9.20
CA TYR A 17 -3.08 -2.56 9.73
C TYR A 17 -4.09 -1.54 9.18
N PRO A 18 -5.39 -1.70 9.46
CA PRO A 18 -6.45 -0.89 8.86
C PRO A 18 -6.30 0.62 9.14
N ASP A 19 -5.85 0.99 10.34
CA ASP A 19 -5.77 2.39 10.78
C ASP A 19 -4.43 3.06 10.47
N ARG A 20 -3.46 2.31 9.93
CA ARG A 20 -2.12 2.85 9.65
C ARG A 20 -2.06 3.54 8.30
N PHE A 21 -2.79 3.06 7.30
CA PHE A 21 -2.70 3.57 5.94
C PHE A 21 -3.70 4.68 5.66
N THR A 22 -3.32 5.63 4.80
CA THR A 22 -4.12 6.81 4.46
C THR A 22 -4.28 6.99 2.95
N THR A 23 -5.04 7.99 2.52
CA THR A 23 -5.17 8.35 1.11
C THR A 23 -3.96 9.14 0.57
N ASP A 24 -2.92 9.36 1.39
CA ASP A 24 -1.67 10.02 1.01
C ASP A 24 -0.58 9.00 0.63
N PHE A 25 0.03 9.20 -0.54
CA PHE A 25 1.04 8.29 -1.07
C PHE A 25 2.36 8.34 -0.28
N SER A 26 2.78 9.53 0.15
CA SER A 26 4.06 9.73 0.84
C SER A 26 4.04 9.12 2.24
N GLN A 27 2.93 9.29 2.96
CA GLN A 27 2.63 8.64 4.24
C GLN A 27 2.68 7.12 4.07
N ASN A 28 1.90 6.56 3.12
CA ASN A 28 1.88 5.11 2.89
C ASN A 28 3.26 4.55 2.56
N ARG A 29 4.07 5.28 1.80
CA ARG A 29 5.43 4.86 1.49
C ARG A 29 6.33 4.81 2.74
N LYS A 30 6.23 5.79 3.65
CA LYS A 30 6.97 5.78 4.91
C LYS A 30 6.54 4.62 5.81
N ILE A 31 5.23 4.40 5.92
CA ILE A 31 4.69 3.27 6.70
C ILE A 31 5.15 1.93 6.11
N LEU A 32 5.19 1.79 4.78
CA LEU A 32 5.74 0.60 4.15
C LEU A 32 7.23 0.42 4.45
N ASP A 33 8.00 1.49 4.55
CA ASP A 33 9.42 1.44 4.92
C ASP A 33 9.64 1.07 6.39
N GLU A 34 8.69 1.40 7.27
CA GLU A 34 8.71 0.99 8.69
C GLU A 34 8.27 -0.47 8.88
N LEU A 35 7.30 -0.94 8.09
CA LEU A 35 6.69 -2.26 8.27
C LEU A 35 7.38 -3.37 7.48
N LEU A 36 8.01 -3.04 6.35
CA LEU A 36 8.57 -4.01 5.42
C LEU A 36 9.94 -3.56 4.92
N GLU A 37 10.91 -4.45 4.99
CA GLU A 37 12.20 -4.29 4.29
C GLU A 37 12.03 -4.63 2.80
N VAL A 38 11.36 -3.76 2.04
CA VAL A 38 11.19 -3.95 0.59
C VAL A 38 12.44 -3.45 -0.14
N GLU A 39 13.28 -4.36 -0.60
CA GLU A 39 14.49 -4.04 -1.37
C GLU A 39 14.17 -3.30 -2.69
N SER A 40 13.05 -3.63 -3.33
CA SER A 40 12.69 -3.08 -4.63
C SER A 40 11.84 -1.81 -4.52
N LYS A 41 12.47 -0.65 -4.72
CA LYS A 41 11.81 0.67 -4.85
C LYS A 41 10.60 0.69 -5.80
N PRO A 42 10.65 0.14 -7.03
CA PRO A 42 9.48 0.15 -7.93
C PRO A 42 8.34 -0.74 -7.43
N LEU A 43 8.63 -1.83 -6.72
CA LEU A 43 7.59 -2.67 -6.13
C LEU A 43 6.86 -1.94 -5.00
N LYS A 44 7.62 -1.31 -4.10
CA LYS A 44 7.08 -0.48 -3.01
C LYS A 44 6.16 0.62 -3.55
N ASN A 45 6.58 1.34 -4.59
CA ASN A 45 5.77 2.38 -5.21
C ASN A 45 4.46 1.83 -5.79
N LYS A 46 4.49 0.63 -6.39
CA LYS A 46 3.27 -0.02 -6.90
C LYS A 46 2.30 -0.40 -5.78
N ILE A 47 2.82 -0.88 -4.64
CA ILE A 47 2.02 -1.21 -3.45
C ILE A 47 1.41 0.06 -2.84
N ALA A 48 2.23 1.07 -2.54
CA ALA A 48 1.77 2.36 -2.00
C ALA A 48 0.70 3.00 -2.89
N GLY A 49 0.91 3.03 -4.20
CA GLY A 49 -0.07 3.58 -5.14
C GLY A 49 -1.36 2.76 -5.24
N TYR A 50 -1.31 1.45 -5.00
CA TYR A 50 -2.53 0.63 -4.97
C TYR A 50 -3.28 0.78 -3.64
N LEU A 51 -2.58 0.89 -2.51
CA LEU A 51 -3.15 1.20 -1.19
C LEU A 51 -3.95 2.51 -1.23
N THR A 52 -3.34 3.58 -1.75
CA THR A 52 -4.02 4.87 -1.91
C THR A 52 -5.26 4.77 -2.78
N SER A 53 -5.21 4.01 -3.88
CA SER A 53 -6.36 3.79 -4.76
C SER A 53 -7.49 3.03 -4.07
N LEU A 54 -7.16 2.02 -3.25
CA LEU A 54 -8.14 1.24 -2.49
C LEU A 54 -8.79 2.07 -1.38
N LEU A 55 -8.00 2.86 -0.66
CA LEU A 55 -8.52 3.69 0.43
C LEU A 55 -9.43 4.80 -0.10
N ARG A 56 -9.11 5.40 -1.25
CA ARG A 56 -10.02 6.35 -1.92
C ARG A 56 -11.35 5.69 -2.28
N GLN A 57 -11.34 4.47 -2.82
CA GLN A 57 -12.56 3.73 -3.16
C GLN A 57 -13.41 3.30 -1.96
N LYS A 58 -12.86 3.29 -0.74
CA LYS A 58 -13.62 2.97 0.49
C LYS A 58 -14.26 4.21 1.14
N VAL A 59 -13.83 5.41 0.74
CA VAL A 59 -14.31 6.69 1.31
C VAL A 59 -15.53 7.21 0.54
N ASP A 60 -15.74 6.75 -0.69
CA ASP A 60 -16.97 6.87 -1.47
C ASP A 60 -17.93 5.70 -1.20
#